data_AF-A0A969P551-F1
#
_entry.id   AF-A0A969P551-F1
#
_cell.length_a   1.000
_cell.length_b   1.000
_cell.length_c   1.000
_cell.angle_alpha   90.00
_cell.angle_beta   90.00
_cell.angle_gamma   90.00
#
_symmetry.space_group_name_H-M   'P 1'
#
loop_
_entity.id
_entity.type
_entity.pdbx_description
1 polymer ?
#
loop_
_entity_poly.entity_id
_entity_poly.type
_entity_poly.pdbx_seq_one_letter_code
_entity_poly.pdbx_strand_id
1 'polypeptide(L)'
;MRLERFSTRLLSQAKWFVQVGKRGWWLTVLLCLAAATPAKASLEMRVAIADGVSQVTVGSSTKAIVRDGTGRDLGEIASMNAFVAQPNSGKVKLDRWQSGQIWVEPTGGGFVFIGDRWYRGRTLVVPTAKGLTAVNYVNLEQYLYSVLGGEMFPTWPLEALKAQAVVARSYALYQREKSANEVYDVGDTAGWQVYKGITDETASTQAAVNATASQVLIHKGQIIEAVFHSSSGGHTENVEHVWTQPLPYLKGVPDFDQGTPEYEWVKTFTRSELSARISGVGNINKLEDERRTPNGRVITMRVVGDTGTRSISGDTLRSALELKSTKFTVIPEYDASNKGKAESVPIAFQIKGNGYGHGLGMSQWGAYNLARQGYDYRRIVLYYYKNTMLAKIQVK
;
A
#
# COMPACT_ATOMS: atom_id res chain seq x y z
N MET A 1 -10.87 -18.63 -0.54
CA MET A 1 -11.64 -17.54 -1.20
C MET A 1 -12.15 -18.06 -2.54
N ARG A 2 -13.44 -17.87 -2.88
CA ARG A 2 -13.97 -18.24 -4.22
C ARG A 2 -14.11 -16.98 -5.07
N LEU A 3 -13.68 -17.04 -6.33
CA LEU A 3 -13.74 -15.93 -7.28
C LEU A 3 -14.89 -16.18 -8.27
N GLU A 4 -15.79 -15.21 -8.42
CA GLU A 4 -16.83 -15.24 -9.46
C GLU A 4 -16.55 -14.19 -10.55
N ARG A 5 -16.71 -14.60 -11.81
CA ARG A 5 -16.51 -13.75 -12.99
C ARG A 5 -17.76 -12.91 -13.24
N PHE A 6 -17.58 -11.66 -13.67
CA PHE A 6 -18.69 -10.86 -14.19
C PHE A 6 -19.16 -11.42 -15.54
N SER A 7 -20.41 -11.89 -15.60
CA SER A 7 -21.10 -12.21 -16.85
C SER A 7 -22.03 -11.05 -17.21
N THR A 8 -21.81 -10.44 -18.37
CA THR A 8 -22.75 -9.50 -18.99
C THR A 8 -23.73 -10.28 -19.87
N ARG A 9 -24.85 -10.76 -19.30
CA ARG A 9 -26.05 -11.12 -20.09
C ARG A 9 -27.33 -10.75 -19.36
N LEU A 10 -28.11 -9.88 -20.01
CA LEU A 10 -29.48 -9.49 -19.72
C LEU A 10 -30.46 -10.49 -20.37
N LEU A 11 -31.67 -10.55 -19.81
CA LEU A 11 -32.96 -11.02 -20.35
C LEU A 11 -33.37 -12.50 -20.20
N SER A 12 -34.37 -12.67 -19.32
CA SER A 12 -35.75 -13.10 -19.63
C SER A 12 -36.23 -14.49 -19.20
N GLN A 13 -37.37 -14.46 -18.48
CA GLN A 13 -38.49 -15.43 -18.42
C GLN A 13 -38.17 -16.80 -17.75
N ALA A 14 -39.06 -17.49 -17.03
CA ALA A 14 -40.51 -17.47 -16.98
C ALA A 14 -41.03 -17.96 -15.62
N LYS A 15 -42.29 -17.61 -15.36
CA LYS A 15 -43.15 -17.97 -14.23
C LYS A 15 -43.41 -19.49 -14.17
N TRP A 16 -43.56 -20.03 -12.96
CA TRP A 16 -44.27 -21.29 -12.72
C TRP A 16 -45.30 -21.11 -11.59
N PHE A 17 -46.53 -21.50 -11.89
CA PHE A 17 -47.70 -21.51 -11.00
C PHE A 17 -47.59 -22.67 -10.01
N VAL A 18 -47.95 -22.44 -8.74
CA VAL A 18 -48.63 -23.45 -7.91
C VAL A 18 -49.78 -22.76 -7.19
N GLN A 19 -50.98 -23.27 -7.45
CA GLN A 19 -52.25 -22.86 -6.90
C GLN A 19 -52.67 -23.92 -5.88
N VAL A 20 -52.80 -23.58 -4.60
CA VAL A 20 -53.44 -24.45 -3.61
C VAL A 20 -54.31 -23.61 -2.66
N GLY A 21 -55.62 -23.83 -2.75
CA GLY A 21 -56.57 -24.01 -1.64
C GLY A 21 -56.85 -22.86 -0.67
N LYS A 22 -58.07 -22.31 -0.71
CA LYS A 22 -58.66 -21.42 0.31
C LYS A 22 -59.34 -22.22 1.45
N ARG A 23 -59.34 -21.58 2.65
CA ARG A 23 -60.12 -21.84 3.91
C ARG A 23 -59.51 -22.91 4.83
N GLY A 24 -59.17 -22.69 6.10
CA GLY A 24 -59.19 -21.50 6.98
C GLY A 24 -59.26 -22.00 8.43
N TRP A 25 -58.30 -21.65 9.29
CA TRP A 25 -58.52 -21.52 10.75
C TRP A 25 -57.35 -20.78 11.41
N TRP A 26 -57.67 -19.94 12.39
CA TRP A 26 -56.76 -19.08 13.13
C TRP A 26 -56.11 -19.86 14.29
N LEU A 27 -54.79 -19.82 14.42
CA LEU A 27 -54.11 -19.88 15.72
C LEU A 27 -52.65 -19.43 15.59
N THR A 28 -52.34 -18.41 16.37
CA THR A 28 -51.05 -17.83 16.70
C THR A 28 -49.93 -18.84 16.92
N VAL A 29 -48.90 -18.81 16.07
CA VAL A 29 -47.50 -18.95 16.49
C VAL A 29 -46.68 -17.96 15.67
N LEU A 30 -46.46 -16.78 16.26
CA LEU A 30 -45.34 -15.90 15.91
C LEU A 30 -44.05 -16.68 16.18
N LEU A 31 -43.61 -17.47 15.21
CA LEU A 31 -42.27 -18.01 15.24
C LEU A 31 -41.35 -16.85 14.86
N CYS A 32 -40.64 -16.32 15.87
CA CYS A 32 -39.53 -15.42 15.69
C CYS A 32 -38.54 -16.04 14.71
N LEU A 33 -38.69 -15.71 13.42
CA LEU A 33 -37.56 -15.64 12.49
C LEU A 33 -36.73 -14.44 12.96
N ALA A 34 -35.98 -14.64 14.04
CA ALA A 34 -34.74 -13.93 14.22
C ALA A 34 -33.92 -14.28 12.98
N ALA A 35 -33.95 -13.41 11.98
CA ALA A 35 -32.94 -13.36 10.97
C ALA A 35 -31.63 -13.07 11.71
N ALA A 36 -30.99 -14.12 12.22
CA ALA A 36 -29.57 -14.11 12.44
C ALA A 36 -28.99 -13.87 11.05
N THR A 37 -28.78 -12.59 10.71
CA THR A 37 -27.93 -12.24 9.60
C THR A 37 -26.65 -13.02 9.86
N PRO A 38 -26.24 -13.95 8.97
CA PRO A 38 -24.97 -14.62 9.17
C PRO A 38 -23.96 -13.50 9.34
N ALA A 39 -23.23 -13.51 10.47
CA ALA A 39 -22.13 -12.59 10.69
C ALA A 39 -21.30 -12.70 9.41
N LYS A 40 -21.31 -11.63 8.59
CA LYS A 40 -20.62 -11.67 7.31
C LYS A 40 -19.19 -12.02 7.65
N ALA A 41 -18.73 -13.18 7.21
CA ALA A 41 -17.34 -13.56 7.37
C ALA A 41 -16.51 -12.38 6.85
N SER A 42 -15.83 -11.69 7.75
CA SER A 42 -15.06 -10.50 7.43
C SER A 42 -13.63 -10.93 7.18
N LEU A 43 -13.08 -10.54 6.03
CA LEU A 43 -11.69 -10.78 5.76
C LEU A 43 -10.85 -9.78 6.56
N GLU A 44 -10.12 -10.25 7.57
CA GLU A 44 -9.21 -9.42 8.37
C GLU A 44 -7.83 -9.33 7.71
N MET A 45 -7.18 -8.17 7.85
CA MET A 45 -5.77 -7.91 7.54
C MET A 45 -5.00 -7.77 8.84
N ARG A 46 -3.78 -8.31 8.87
CA ARG A 46 -2.83 -8.21 9.99
C ARG A 46 -1.70 -7.27 9.61
N VAL A 47 -1.69 -6.07 10.17
CA VAL A 47 -0.74 -5.00 9.81
C VAL A 47 0.22 -4.76 10.97
N ALA A 48 1.52 -4.95 10.76
CA ALA A 48 2.52 -4.57 11.77
C ALA A 48 2.64 -3.04 11.84
N ILE A 49 2.34 -2.47 13.01
CA ILE A 49 2.44 -1.03 13.30
C ILE A 49 3.73 -0.71 14.07
N ALA A 50 4.21 -1.66 14.86
CA ALA A 50 5.51 -1.61 15.49
C ALA A 50 6.14 -3.00 15.38
N ASP A 51 7.39 -3.10 14.92
CA ASP A 51 8.12 -4.36 14.73
C ASP A 51 9.49 -4.26 15.40
N GLY A 52 9.79 -5.19 16.31
CA GLY A 52 11.07 -5.25 17.04
C GLY A 52 11.32 -4.09 18.00
N VAL A 53 10.29 -3.58 18.67
CA VAL A 53 10.42 -2.44 19.60
C VAL A 53 10.60 -2.87 21.05
N SER A 54 11.33 -2.10 21.85
CA SER A 54 11.52 -2.40 23.28
C SER A 54 10.27 -2.15 24.13
N GLN A 55 9.37 -1.28 23.66
CA GLN A 55 8.07 -1.02 24.25
C GLN A 55 7.09 -0.42 23.24
N VAL A 56 5.79 -0.54 23.49
CA VAL A 56 4.75 0.10 22.66
C VAL A 56 3.54 0.46 23.51
N THR A 57 3.03 1.68 23.37
CA THR A 57 1.80 2.10 24.06
C THR A 57 0.59 1.51 23.34
N VAL A 58 -0.31 0.87 24.08
CA VAL A 58 -1.56 0.33 23.55
C VAL A 58 -2.74 0.80 24.41
N GLY A 59 -3.80 1.28 23.76
CA GLY A 59 -4.98 1.80 24.44
C GLY A 59 -6.25 1.61 23.64
N SER A 60 -7.35 2.18 24.16
CA SER A 60 -8.65 2.08 23.52
C SER A 60 -9.46 3.35 23.73
N SER A 61 -10.21 3.73 22.70
CA SER A 61 -11.10 4.90 22.74
C SER A 61 -12.37 4.61 23.53
N THR A 62 -12.85 3.36 23.46
CA THR A 62 -13.94 2.82 24.29
C THR A 62 -13.37 1.87 25.35
N LYS A 63 -14.21 1.32 26.23
CA LYS A 63 -13.81 0.17 27.06
C LYS A 63 -13.28 -0.94 26.16
N ALA A 64 -12.11 -1.50 26.47
CA ALA A 64 -11.56 -2.66 25.77
C ALA A 64 -11.39 -3.86 26.69
N ILE A 65 -11.60 -5.05 26.13
CA ILE A 65 -11.31 -6.32 26.79
C ILE A 65 -9.86 -6.68 26.49
N VAL A 66 -9.12 -7.06 27.52
CA VAL A 66 -7.76 -7.58 27.40
C VAL A 66 -7.79 -9.09 27.49
N ARG A 67 -7.26 -9.78 26.48
CA ARG A 67 -7.26 -11.26 26.42
C ARG A 67 -5.87 -11.81 26.24
N ASP A 68 -5.66 -13.04 26.70
CA ASP A 68 -4.47 -13.80 26.36
C ASP A 68 -4.57 -14.46 24.98
N GLY A 69 -3.50 -15.14 24.58
CA GLY A 69 -3.44 -15.87 23.32
C GLY A 69 -4.40 -17.05 23.17
N THR A 70 -5.00 -17.52 24.26
CA THR A 70 -6.02 -18.59 24.24
C THR A 70 -7.44 -18.03 24.12
N GLY A 71 -7.59 -16.69 24.19
CA GLY A 71 -8.87 -16.00 24.18
C GLY A 71 -9.48 -15.81 25.57
N ARG A 72 -8.75 -16.12 26.65
CA ARG A 72 -9.23 -15.90 28.02
C ARG A 72 -9.13 -14.43 28.38
N ASP A 73 -10.19 -13.89 28.96
CA ASP A 73 -10.23 -12.53 29.49
C ASP A 73 -9.27 -12.38 30.69
N LEU A 74 -8.36 -11.42 30.59
CA LEU A 74 -7.40 -11.04 31.63
C LEU A 74 -7.87 -9.81 32.42
N GLY A 75 -8.66 -8.94 31.78
CA GLY A 75 -9.19 -7.73 32.39
C GLY A 75 -9.67 -6.73 31.34
N GLU A 76 -9.73 -5.46 31.72
CA GLU A 76 -10.31 -4.40 30.90
C GLU A 76 -9.48 -3.11 30.95
N ILE A 77 -9.38 -2.42 29.82
CA ILE A 77 -8.89 -1.05 29.72
C ILE A 77 -10.10 -0.12 29.70
N ALA A 78 -10.10 0.89 30.56
CA ALA A 78 -11.14 1.92 30.56
C ALA A 78 -11.13 2.75 29.27
N SER A 79 -12.27 3.38 28.96
CA SER A 79 -12.39 4.29 27.80
C SER A 79 -11.32 5.38 27.83
N MET A 80 -10.72 5.68 26.68
CA MET A 80 -9.69 6.72 26.51
C MET A 80 -8.45 6.50 27.40
N ASN A 81 -8.15 5.24 27.75
CA ASN A 81 -6.97 4.89 28.54
C ASN A 81 -6.01 4.01 27.73
N ALA A 82 -4.73 4.06 28.10
CA ALA A 82 -3.65 3.34 27.44
C ALA A 82 -2.58 2.88 28.44
N PHE A 83 -1.89 1.80 28.12
CA PHE A 83 -0.81 1.23 28.91
C PHE A 83 0.39 0.92 28.03
N VAL A 84 1.59 0.98 28.62
CA VAL A 84 2.82 0.63 27.93
C VAL A 84 3.01 -0.88 27.99
N ALA A 85 3.09 -1.52 26.83
CA ALA A 85 3.47 -2.92 26.70
C ALA A 85 4.99 -3.05 26.69
N GLN A 86 5.53 -4.00 27.45
CA GLN A 86 6.96 -4.29 27.54
C GLN A 86 7.23 -5.81 27.49
N PRO A 87 8.35 -6.25 26.89
CA PRO A 87 8.75 -7.64 26.93
C PRO A 87 9.15 -8.03 28.37
N ASN A 88 8.69 -9.18 28.84
CA ASN A 88 9.02 -9.71 30.16
C ASN A 88 9.23 -11.23 30.09
N SER A 89 10.50 -11.67 30.01
CA SER A 89 10.90 -13.08 29.94
C SER A 89 10.15 -13.89 28.88
N GLY A 90 10.11 -13.39 27.64
CA GLY A 90 9.41 -14.04 26.52
C GLY A 90 7.89 -13.91 26.55
N LYS A 91 7.34 -13.11 27.47
CA LYS A 91 5.92 -12.72 27.53
C LYS A 91 5.74 -11.23 27.25
N VAL A 92 4.52 -10.81 27.01
CA VAL A 92 4.11 -9.41 27.03
C VAL A 92 3.59 -9.07 28.42
N LYS A 93 4.11 -7.98 29.01
CA LYS A 93 3.51 -7.32 30.16
C LYS A 93 2.78 -6.08 29.68
N LEU A 94 1.51 -5.94 30.06
CA LEU A 94 0.67 -4.76 29.81
C LEU A 94 -0.02 -4.41 31.13
N ASP A 95 0.33 -3.27 31.74
CA ASP A 95 -0.14 -2.93 33.09
C ASP A 95 0.14 -4.07 34.10
N ARG A 96 -0.92 -4.64 34.70
CA ARG A 96 -0.89 -5.79 35.61
C ARG A 96 -1.00 -7.15 34.91
N TRP A 97 -1.30 -7.17 33.61
CA TRP A 97 -1.50 -8.40 32.86
C TRP A 97 -0.18 -8.88 32.25
N GLN A 98 0.03 -10.20 32.29
CA GLN A 98 1.19 -10.82 31.66
C GLN A 98 0.80 -12.13 30.98
N SER A 99 1.12 -12.25 29.69
CA SER A 99 0.83 -13.46 28.91
C SER A 99 1.78 -13.61 27.73
N GLY A 100 1.85 -14.81 27.14
CA GLY A 100 2.67 -15.08 25.95
C GLY A 100 2.32 -14.17 24.77
N GLN A 101 1.06 -13.75 24.66
CA GLN A 101 0.61 -12.68 23.77
C GLN A 101 -0.63 -12.01 24.37
N ILE A 102 -0.86 -10.73 24.05
CA ILE A 102 -1.97 -9.97 24.60
C ILE A 102 -2.79 -9.33 23.47
N TRP A 103 -4.09 -9.56 23.52
CA TRP A 103 -5.09 -8.86 22.71
C TRP A 103 -5.66 -7.68 23.48
N VAL A 104 -5.89 -6.58 22.77
CA VAL A 104 -6.72 -5.45 23.24
C VAL A 104 -7.83 -5.23 22.22
N GLU A 105 -9.07 -5.46 22.67
CA GLU A 105 -10.28 -5.50 21.84
C GLU A 105 -11.27 -4.40 22.28
N PRO A 106 -11.31 -3.24 21.59
CA PRO A 106 -12.29 -2.20 21.85
C PRO A 106 -13.74 -2.72 21.72
N THR A 107 -14.60 -2.34 22.66
CA THR A 107 -16.04 -2.65 22.61
C THR A 107 -16.81 -1.57 21.85
N GLY A 108 -18.03 -1.88 21.40
CA GLY A 108 -18.95 -0.90 20.82
C GLY A 108 -18.46 -0.26 19.51
N GLY A 109 -17.54 -0.90 18.78
CA GLY A 109 -16.96 -0.34 17.55
C GLY A 109 -15.91 0.74 17.79
N GLY A 110 -15.31 0.79 18.98
CA GLY A 110 -14.21 1.70 19.28
C GLY A 110 -12.93 1.44 18.47
N PHE A 111 -12.02 2.39 18.56
CA PHE A 111 -10.68 2.37 17.99
C PHE A 111 -9.64 1.92 19.01
N VAL A 112 -8.60 1.25 18.53
CA VAL A 112 -7.41 0.86 19.29
C VAL A 112 -6.30 1.90 19.09
N PHE A 113 -5.62 2.29 20.15
CA PHE A 113 -4.43 3.14 20.08
C PHE A 113 -3.20 2.25 20.04
N ILE A 114 -2.28 2.49 19.11
CA ILE A 114 -1.02 1.74 19.00
C ILE A 114 0.10 2.75 18.73
N GLY A 115 1.08 2.81 19.63
CA GLY A 115 2.19 3.76 19.54
C GLY A 115 1.72 5.19 19.74
N ASP A 116 1.46 5.87 18.62
CA ASP A 116 1.12 7.29 18.53
C ASP A 116 -0.22 7.56 17.83
N ARG A 117 -0.94 6.52 17.37
CA ARG A 117 -2.10 6.67 16.47
C ARG A 117 -3.27 5.76 16.81
N TRP A 118 -4.43 6.15 16.30
CA TRP A 118 -5.70 5.44 16.42
C TRP A 118 -5.99 4.60 15.18
N TYR A 119 -6.42 3.36 15.38
CA TYR A 119 -6.72 2.39 14.33
C TYR A 119 -8.08 1.74 14.55
N ARG A 120 -8.73 1.31 13.47
CA ARG A 120 -9.91 0.46 13.53
C ARG A 120 -9.55 -0.95 13.97
N GLY A 121 -10.55 -1.69 14.44
CA GLY A 121 -10.39 -3.09 14.82
C GLY A 121 -9.74 -3.26 16.19
N ARG A 122 -8.86 -4.25 16.29
CA ARG A 122 -8.20 -4.65 17.55
C ARG A 122 -6.69 -4.76 17.36
N THR A 123 -5.95 -4.95 18.44
CA THR A 123 -4.50 -5.17 18.34
C THR A 123 -4.07 -6.40 19.10
N LEU A 124 -3.06 -7.06 18.54
CA LEU A 124 -2.32 -8.15 19.15
C LEU A 124 -0.89 -7.67 19.39
N VAL A 125 -0.43 -7.79 20.64
CA VAL A 125 0.97 -7.58 20.99
C VAL A 125 1.62 -8.94 21.22
N VAL A 126 2.70 -9.22 20.50
CA VAL A 126 3.47 -10.46 20.62
C VAL A 126 4.95 -10.16 20.92
N PRO A 127 5.61 -10.99 21.74
CA PRO A 127 7.05 -10.96 21.88
C PRO A 127 7.70 -11.70 20.71
N THR A 128 8.82 -11.17 20.23
CA THR A 128 9.64 -11.72 19.15
C THR A 128 11.10 -11.69 19.55
N ALA A 129 11.97 -12.34 18.77
CA ALA A 129 13.42 -12.28 18.99
C ALA A 129 14.00 -10.85 18.94
N LYS A 130 13.32 -9.92 18.27
CA LYS A 130 13.75 -8.52 18.12
C LYS A 130 13.14 -7.55 19.14
N GLY A 131 12.26 -8.02 20.02
CA GLY A 131 11.46 -7.17 20.91
C GLY A 131 9.97 -7.44 20.75
N LEU A 132 9.11 -6.45 20.99
CA LEU A 132 7.68 -6.57 20.77
C LEU A 132 7.30 -6.25 19.31
N THR A 133 6.29 -6.93 18.82
CA THR A 133 5.55 -6.53 17.61
C THR A 133 4.10 -6.24 17.99
N ALA A 134 3.60 -5.06 17.62
CA ALA A 134 2.20 -4.70 17.73
C ALA A 134 1.53 -4.79 16.35
N VAL A 135 0.53 -5.66 16.26
CA VAL A 135 -0.16 -5.99 15.02
C VAL A 135 -1.61 -5.53 15.10
N ASN A 136 -2.00 -4.61 14.22
CA ASN A 136 -3.40 -4.22 14.06
C ASN A 136 -4.16 -5.27 13.24
N TYR A 137 -5.23 -5.80 13.80
CA TYR A 137 -6.19 -6.68 13.14
C TYR A 137 -7.41 -5.86 12.77
N VAL A 138 -7.66 -5.74 11.47
CA VAL A 138 -8.67 -4.82 10.94
C VAL A 138 -9.38 -5.45 9.74
N ASN A 139 -10.66 -5.15 9.57
CA ASN A 139 -11.41 -5.56 8.38
C ASN A 139 -10.75 -4.97 7.11
N LEU A 140 -10.59 -5.78 6.06
CA LEU A 140 -9.93 -5.36 4.80
C LEU A 140 -10.52 -4.08 4.20
N GLU A 141 -11.85 -3.93 4.18
CA GLU A 141 -12.46 -2.72 3.62
C GLU A 141 -12.15 -1.49 4.50
N GLN A 142 -12.13 -1.67 5.82
CA GLN A 142 -11.77 -0.59 6.75
C GLN A 142 -10.28 -0.22 6.69
N TYR A 143 -9.40 -1.21 6.50
CA TYR A 143 -7.98 -0.99 6.22
C TYR A 143 -7.80 -0.07 5.01
N LEU A 144 -8.56 -0.31 3.94
CA LEU A 144 -8.49 0.47 2.71
C LEU A 144 -8.96 1.91 2.85
N TYR A 145 -9.81 2.24 3.84
CA TYR A 145 -10.19 3.63 4.09
C TYR A 145 -8.97 4.50 4.43
N SER A 146 -8.08 3.95 5.26
CA SER A 146 -6.83 4.60 5.68
C SER A 146 -5.81 4.58 4.56
N VAL A 147 -5.61 3.43 3.89
CA VAL A 147 -4.66 3.33 2.78
C VAL A 147 -4.96 4.34 1.69
N LEU A 148 -6.22 4.49 1.29
CA LEU A 148 -6.56 5.48 0.26
C LEU A 148 -6.29 6.91 0.70
N GLY A 149 -6.51 7.22 1.97
CA GLY A 149 -6.22 8.53 2.55
C GLY A 149 -4.74 8.86 2.60
N GLY A 150 -3.89 7.86 2.85
CA GLY A 150 -2.44 8.01 2.84
C GLY A 150 -1.83 8.12 1.45
N GLU A 151 -2.52 7.63 0.42
CA GLU A 151 -2.02 7.48 -0.96
C GLU A 151 -2.58 8.51 -1.95
N MET A 152 -3.79 9.03 -1.72
CA MET A 152 -4.46 9.93 -2.65
C MET A 152 -5.10 11.12 -1.95
N PHE A 153 -5.14 12.26 -2.63
CA PHE A 153 -5.87 13.41 -2.10
C PHE A 153 -7.38 13.15 -2.13
N PRO A 154 -8.11 13.47 -1.05
CA PRO A 154 -9.54 13.17 -0.94
C PRO A 154 -10.41 13.96 -1.92
N THR A 155 -9.88 15.04 -2.50
CA THR A 155 -10.54 15.89 -3.51
C THR A 155 -10.39 15.38 -4.94
N TRP A 156 -9.64 14.30 -5.16
CA TRP A 156 -9.48 13.71 -6.48
C TRP A 156 -10.78 13.11 -7.02
N PRO A 157 -10.91 12.96 -8.36
CA PRO A 157 -12.09 12.36 -8.96
C PRO A 157 -12.40 10.99 -8.35
N LEU A 158 -13.68 10.74 -8.07
CA LEU A 158 -14.13 9.50 -7.44
C LEU A 158 -13.69 8.25 -8.21
N GLU A 159 -13.63 8.31 -9.54
CA GLU A 159 -13.18 7.18 -10.38
C GLU A 159 -11.69 6.86 -10.20
N ALA A 160 -10.84 7.86 -9.93
CA ALA A 160 -9.44 7.63 -9.58
C ALA A 160 -9.31 6.99 -8.19
N LEU A 161 -10.08 7.47 -7.21
CA LEU A 161 -10.15 6.87 -5.87
C LEU A 161 -10.65 5.41 -5.93
N LYS A 162 -11.66 5.11 -6.74
CA LYS A 162 -12.16 3.75 -6.96
C LYS A 162 -11.11 2.85 -7.63
N ALA A 163 -10.35 3.37 -8.59
CA ALA A 163 -9.27 2.62 -9.22
C ALA A 163 -8.21 2.23 -8.17
N GLN A 164 -7.81 3.19 -7.32
CA GLN A 164 -6.90 2.93 -6.21
C GLN A 164 -7.46 1.95 -5.19
N ALA A 165 -8.76 2.00 -4.86
CA ALA A 165 -9.38 1.02 -3.95
C ALA A 165 -9.22 -0.41 -4.46
N VAL A 166 -9.49 -0.66 -5.75
CA VAL A 166 -9.34 -1.99 -6.36
C VAL A 166 -7.87 -2.43 -6.35
N VAL A 167 -6.97 -1.53 -6.75
CA VAL A 167 -5.53 -1.80 -6.83
C VAL A 167 -4.95 -2.10 -5.45
N ALA A 168 -5.22 -1.24 -4.48
CA ALA A 168 -4.78 -1.41 -3.10
C ALA A 168 -5.33 -2.69 -2.47
N ARG A 169 -6.61 -3.03 -2.71
CA ARG A 169 -7.20 -4.30 -2.25
C ARG A 169 -6.48 -5.51 -2.84
N SER A 170 -6.20 -5.46 -4.14
CA SER A 170 -5.52 -6.56 -4.85
C SER A 170 -4.10 -6.74 -4.34
N TYR A 171 -3.35 -5.64 -4.15
CA TYR A 171 -2.01 -5.66 -3.58
C TYR A 171 -2.01 -6.23 -2.15
N ALA A 172 -2.86 -5.71 -1.25
CA ALA A 172 -2.93 -6.18 0.13
C ALA A 172 -3.22 -7.70 0.21
N LEU A 173 -4.14 -8.19 -0.63
CA LEU A 173 -4.46 -9.62 -0.66
C LEU A 173 -3.36 -10.47 -1.29
N TYR A 174 -2.70 -9.98 -2.33
CA TYR A 174 -1.55 -10.65 -2.90
C TYR A 174 -0.43 -10.78 -1.87
N GLN A 175 -0.10 -9.70 -1.16
CA GLN A 175 0.93 -9.72 -0.11
C GLN A 175 0.57 -10.63 1.04
N ARG A 176 -0.70 -10.65 1.46
CA ARG A 176 -1.18 -11.60 2.46
C ARG A 176 -1.03 -13.05 2.00
N GLU A 177 -1.35 -13.36 0.75
CA GLU A 177 -1.22 -14.72 0.19
C GLU A 177 0.27 -15.14 0.07
N LYS A 178 1.16 -14.19 -0.20
CA LYS A 178 2.59 -14.42 -0.33
C LYS A 178 3.37 -14.33 0.97
N SER A 179 2.79 -13.75 2.03
CA SER A 179 3.46 -13.58 3.30
C SER A 179 3.80 -14.95 3.90
N ALA A 180 5.09 -15.20 4.11
CA ALA A 180 5.58 -16.30 4.92
C ALA A 180 5.62 -15.93 6.42
N ASN A 181 5.23 -14.70 6.78
CA ASN A 181 5.26 -14.22 8.15
C ASN A 181 3.99 -14.68 8.89
N GLU A 182 4.20 -15.47 9.95
CA GLU A 182 3.11 -16.02 10.75
C GLU A 182 2.43 -14.96 11.65
N VAL A 183 3.11 -13.84 11.90
CA VAL A 183 2.67 -12.77 12.80
C VAL A 183 1.81 -11.72 12.08
N TYR A 184 2.22 -11.29 10.89
CA TYR A 184 1.54 -10.23 10.13
C TYR A 184 1.57 -10.45 8.61
N ASP A 185 0.64 -9.81 7.90
CA ASP A 185 0.48 -9.92 6.44
C ASP A 185 1.28 -8.84 5.70
N VAL A 186 1.27 -7.60 6.22
CA VAL A 186 1.93 -6.42 5.65
C VAL A 186 2.49 -5.52 6.76
N GLY A 187 3.52 -4.72 6.45
CA GLY A 187 3.97 -3.62 7.31
C GLY A 187 3.28 -2.30 6.96
N ASP A 188 3.58 -1.24 7.72
CA ASP A 188 3.00 0.11 7.59
C ASP A 188 3.94 1.16 6.93
N THR A 189 5.12 0.74 6.48
CA THR A 189 6.15 1.62 5.91
C THR A 189 6.05 1.79 4.39
N ALA A 190 6.85 2.71 3.83
CA ALA A 190 6.90 3.03 2.39
C ALA A 190 7.28 1.85 1.46
N GLY A 191 7.73 0.72 2.00
CA GLY A 191 7.92 -0.52 1.24
C GLY A 191 6.63 -1.29 0.95
N TRP A 192 5.51 -0.90 1.58
CA TRP A 192 4.19 -1.52 1.48
C TRP A 192 3.16 -0.52 0.96
N GLN A 193 2.17 -0.17 1.79
CA GLN A 193 1.17 0.85 1.54
C GLN A 193 1.11 1.76 2.75
N VAL A 194 0.85 3.05 2.53
CA VAL A 194 0.76 4.03 3.63
C VAL A 194 -0.49 3.76 4.47
N TYR A 195 -0.33 3.15 5.65
CA TYR A 195 -1.41 2.88 6.60
C TYR A 195 -1.24 3.71 7.88
N LYS A 196 -1.95 4.83 7.99
CA LYS A 196 -1.76 5.82 9.07
C LYS A 196 -2.87 5.81 10.13
N GLY A 197 -3.77 4.83 10.06
CA GLY A 197 -4.93 4.74 10.94
C GLY A 197 -6.05 5.70 10.53
N ILE A 198 -6.87 6.11 11.49
CA ILE A 198 -8.15 6.77 11.21
C ILE A 198 -8.02 8.24 10.78
N THR A 199 -6.86 8.87 10.97
CA THR A 199 -6.66 10.31 10.72
C THR A 199 -6.76 10.67 9.24
N ASP A 200 -6.44 9.72 8.37
CA ASP A 200 -6.38 9.94 6.92
C ASP A 200 -7.68 9.49 6.23
N GLU A 201 -8.62 8.91 6.98
CA GLU A 201 -9.91 8.51 6.43
C GLU A 201 -10.78 9.72 6.10
N THR A 202 -11.43 9.70 4.94
CA THR A 202 -12.37 10.74 4.54
C THR A 202 -13.65 10.11 3.98
N ALA A 203 -14.72 10.90 3.88
CA ALA A 203 -15.96 10.43 3.29
C ALA A 203 -15.78 9.97 1.83
N SER A 204 -14.90 10.61 1.06
CA SER A 204 -14.64 10.24 -0.33
C SER A 204 -13.83 8.94 -0.44
N THR A 205 -12.84 8.71 0.42
CA THR A 205 -12.10 7.44 0.44
C THR A 205 -13.00 6.29 0.87
N GLN A 206 -13.84 6.49 1.89
CA GLN A 206 -14.84 5.51 2.31
C GLN A 206 -15.84 5.19 1.19
N ALA A 207 -16.36 6.22 0.50
CA ALA A 207 -17.28 6.03 -0.62
C ALA A 207 -16.64 5.23 -1.78
N ALA A 208 -15.39 5.50 -2.12
CA ALA A 208 -14.66 4.79 -3.17
C ALA A 208 -14.43 3.31 -2.84
N VAL A 209 -14.01 3.02 -1.61
CA VAL A 209 -13.82 1.66 -1.11
C VAL A 209 -15.15 0.90 -1.11
N ASN A 210 -16.21 1.49 -0.55
CA ASN A 210 -17.52 0.87 -0.48
C ASN A 210 -18.12 0.61 -1.87
N ALA A 211 -17.98 1.53 -2.81
CA ALA A 211 -18.47 1.35 -4.19
C ALA A 211 -17.72 0.26 -4.96
N THR A 212 -16.52 -0.11 -4.51
CA THR A 212 -15.67 -1.16 -5.10
C THR A 212 -15.51 -2.36 -4.19
N ALA A 213 -16.36 -2.50 -3.16
CA ALA A 213 -16.26 -3.54 -2.16
C ALA A 213 -16.05 -4.91 -2.78
N SER A 214 -15.06 -5.64 -2.26
CA SER A 214 -14.67 -6.97 -2.70
C SER A 214 -14.16 -7.08 -4.15
N GLN A 215 -13.96 -5.98 -4.89
CA GLN A 215 -13.42 -6.04 -6.24
C GLN A 215 -11.88 -6.07 -6.25
N VAL A 216 -11.33 -7.00 -7.00
CA VAL A 216 -9.88 -7.24 -7.16
C VAL A 216 -9.52 -7.46 -8.63
N LEU A 217 -8.24 -7.28 -8.96
CA LEU A 217 -7.67 -7.62 -10.26
C LEU A 217 -7.11 -9.05 -10.23
N ILE A 218 -7.48 -9.85 -11.22
CA ILE A 218 -7.00 -11.22 -11.38
C ILE A 218 -6.39 -11.47 -12.75
N HIS A 219 -5.43 -12.38 -12.80
CA HIS A 219 -4.88 -12.98 -14.01
C HIS A 219 -4.89 -14.49 -13.86
N LYS A 220 -5.45 -15.21 -14.83
CA LYS A 220 -5.58 -16.69 -14.80
C LYS A 220 -6.17 -17.25 -13.49
N GLY A 221 -7.12 -16.52 -12.89
CA GLY A 221 -7.80 -16.96 -11.66
C GLY A 221 -7.05 -16.67 -10.36
N GLN A 222 -5.89 -16.02 -10.42
CA GLN A 222 -5.11 -15.61 -9.24
C GLN A 222 -5.12 -14.09 -9.11
N ILE A 223 -5.13 -13.58 -7.87
CA ILE A 223 -4.98 -12.15 -7.63
C ILE A 223 -3.59 -11.72 -8.07
N ILE A 224 -3.51 -10.59 -8.76
CA ILE A 224 -2.24 -10.06 -9.24
C ILE A 224 -1.52 -9.22 -8.19
N GLU A 225 -0.21 -9.11 -8.34
CA GLU A 225 0.58 -8.09 -7.68
C GLU A 225 0.29 -6.71 -8.29
N ALA A 226 -0.75 -6.03 -7.80
CA ALA A 226 -1.21 -4.75 -8.31
C ALA A 226 -0.41 -3.57 -7.72
N VAL A 227 0.87 -3.46 -8.09
CA VAL A 227 1.74 -2.37 -7.64
C VAL A 227 1.36 -1.03 -8.29
N PHE A 228 1.61 0.08 -7.60
CA PHE A 228 1.26 1.42 -8.05
C PHE A 228 2.27 2.44 -7.53
N HIS A 229 2.31 3.61 -8.16
CA HIS A 229 3.24 4.68 -7.81
C HIS A 229 2.65 6.05 -8.15
N SER A 230 3.31 7.13 -7.72
CA SER A 230 2.77 8.49 -7.87
C SER A 230 2.70 8.98 -9.31
N SER A 231 3.83 8.97 -10.02
CA SER A 231 3.94 9.46 -11.40
C SER A 231 5.02 8.67 -12.15
N SER A 232 4.73 8.24 -13.38
CA SER A 232 5.67 7.44 -14.19
C SER A 232 6.77 8.28 -14.84
N GLY A 233 6.51 9.56 -15.07
CA GLY A 233 7.30 10.42 -15.95
C GLY A 233 6.98 10.14 -17.42
N GLY A 234 5.71 9.96 -17.76
CA GLY A 234 5.21 9.82 -19.13
C GLY A 234 5.11 8.39 -19.69
N HIS A 235 5.69 7.39 -19.01
CA HIS A 235 5.55 5.99 -19.40
C HIS A 235 5.88 5.04 -18.24
N THR A 236 5.07 4.00 -18.01
CA THR A 236 5.35 2.95 -17.01
C THR A 236 6.36 1.93 -17.55
N GLU A 237 6.92 1.08 -16.70
CA GLU A 237 7.91 0.07 -17.09
C GLU A 237 7.34 -1.34 -17.12
N ASN A 238 8.03 -2.19 -17.89
CA ASN A 238 7.91 -3.63 -17.71
C ASN A 238 8.58 -4.03 -16.40
N VAL A 239 7.96 -4.94 -15.64
CA VAL A 239 8.51 -5.40 -14.36
C VAL A 239 9.91 -6.02 -14.49
N GLU A 240 10.21 -6.66 -15.63
CA GLU A 240 11.51 -7.28 -15.88
C GLU A 240 12.68 -6.32 -16.03
N HIS A 241 12.40 -5.04 -16.22
CA HIS A 241 13.43 -4.01 -16.27
C HIS A 241 13.71 -3.37 -14.91
N VAL A 242 12.89 -3.68 -13.90
CA VAL A 242 12.93 -3.01 -12.60
C VAL A 242 13.13 -3.99 -11.44
N TRP A 243 12.31 -5.06 -11.33
CA TRP A 243 12.30 -5.89 -10.11
C TRP A 243 12.53 -7.39 -10.32
N THR A 244 11.84 -8.03 -11.27
CA THR A 244 11.73 -9.51 -11.25
C THR A 244 11.61 -10.12 -12.64
N GLN A 245 11.27 -11.40 -12.74
CA GLN A 245 10.96 -12.04 -14.02
C GLN A 245 9.71 -11.41 -14.66
N PRO A 246 9.54 -11.54 -15.99
CA PRO A 246 8.40 -10.95 -16.70
C PRO A 246 7.05 -11.39 -16.15
N LEU A 247 6.20 -10.43 -15.80
CA LEU A 247 4.79 -10.66 -15.47
C LEU A 247 3.90 -10.17 -16.62
N PRO A 248 2.94 -10.98 -17.10
CA PRO A 248 2.13 -10.65 -18.29
C PRO A 248 1.17 -9.47 -18.06
N TYR A 249 0.97 -9.06 -16.81
CA TYR A 249 0.06 -7.98 -16.41
C TYR A 249 0.78 -6.70 -15.95
N LEU A 250 2.09 -6.72 -15.72
CA LEU A 250 2.89 -5.53 -15.42
C LEU A 250 3.77 -5.17 -16.63
N LYS A 251 3.11 -4.60 -17.63
CA LYS A 251 3.73 -4.14 -18.87
C LYS A 251 3.68 -2.62 -18.96
N GLY A 252 4.75 -2.05 -19.52
CA GLY A 252 4.87 -0.62 -19.76
C GLY A 252 3.78 -0.13 -20.69
N VAL A 253 3.16 0.99 -20.32
CA VAL A 253 2.18 1.73 -21.12
C VAL A 253 2.51 3.22 -21.08
N PRO A 254 2.14 3.99 -22.12
CA PRO A 254 2.14 5.45 -22.04
C PRO A 254 1.39 5.91 -20.80
N ASP A 255 1.85 6.98 -20.16
CA ASP A 255 1.18 7.53 -18.99
C ASP A 255 0.54 8.88 -19.28
N PHE A 256 -0.43 9.25 -18.46
CA PHE A 256 -1.21 10.49 -18.54
C PHE A 256 -0.86 11.46 -17.41
N ASP A 257 0.35 11.39 -16.87
CA ASP A 257 0.79 12.17 -15.71
C ASP A 257 1.45 13.51 -16.07
N GLN A 258 1.43 13.90 -17.35
CA GLN A 258 1.97 15.19 -17.80
C GLN A 258 1.23 16.37 -17.16
N GLY A 259 1.97 17.44 -16.86
CA GLY A 259 1.43 18.65 -16.24
C GLY A 259 1.05 18.50 -14.76
N THR A 260 1.42 17.38 -14.12
CA THR A 260 1.22 17.17 -12.68
C THR A 260 2.45 17.58 -11.87
N PRO A 261 2.31 17.91 -10.58
CA PRO A 261 3.43 18.40 -9.75
C PRO A 261 4.61 17.43 -9.62
N GLU A 262 4.38 16.14 -9.82
CA GLU A 262 5.38 15.09 -9.67
C GLU A 262 6.03 14.69 -11.00
N TYR A 263 5.56 15.25 -12.12
CA TYR A 263 6.01 14.87 -13.46
C TYR A 263 7.46 15.25 -13.73
N GLU A 264 7.91 16.40 -13.23
CA GLU A 264 9.24 16.95 -13.42
C GLU A 264 9.82 17.42 -12.08
N TRP A 265 11.12 17.21 -11.90
CA TRP A 265 11.83 17.66 -10.71
C TRP A 265 13.31 17.89 -11.01
N VAL A 266 13.93 18.75 -10.20
CA VAL A 266 15.36 19.06 -10.29
C VAL A 266 15.96 19.01 -8.89
N LYS A 267 17.14 18.37 -8.77
CA LYS A 267 18.00 18.47 -7.60
C LYS A 267 19.42 18.79 -8.04
N THR A 268 20.10 19.67 -7.33
CA THR A 268 21.52 19.96 -7.57
C THR A 268 22.34 19.48 -6.39
N PHE A 269 23.46 18.84 -6.68
CA PHE A 269 24.42 18.40 -5.67
C PHE A 269 25.82 18.88 -6.03
N THR A 270 26.51 19.44 -5.05
CA THR A 270 27.95 19.66 -5.12
C THR A 270 28.70 18.33 -5.11
N ARG A 271 29.98 18.36 -5.49
CA ARG A 271 30.84 17.16 -5.45
C ARG A 271 30.96 16.57 -4.05
N SER A 272 31.10 17.42 -3.03
CA SER A 272 31.23 16.99 -1.64
C SER A 272 29.94 16.34 -1.13
N GLU A 273 28.77 16.89 -1.45
CA GLU A 273 27.47 16.31 -1.08
C GLU A 273 27.27 14.93 -1.72
N LEU A 274 27.62 14.76 -3.00
CA LEU A 274 27.56 13.45 -3.64
C LEU A 274 28.50 12.45 -2.96
N SER A 275 29.72 12.88 -2.64
CA SER A 275 30.75 12.02 -2.04
C SER A 275 30.41 11.60 -0.61
N ALA A 276 29.70 12.46 0.13
CA ALA A 276 29.16 12.13 1.46
C ALA A 276 28.04 11.08 1.40
N ARG A 277 27.28 11.04 0.30
CA ARG A 277 26.16 10.10 0.09
C ARG A 277 26.59 8.82 -0.64
N ILE A 278 27.69 8.86 -1.38
CA ILE A 278 28.22 7.75 -2.19
C ILE A 278 29.69 7.52 -1.82
N SER A 279 29.92 6.57 -0.93
CA SER A 279 31.26 6.26 -0.42
C SER A 279 32.12 5.45 -1.39
N GLY A 280 33.44 5.45 -1.18
CA GLY A 280 34.38 4.55 -1.86
C GLY A 280 34.84 4.98 -3.25
N VAL A 281 34.59 6.23 -3.66
CA VAL A 281 35.09 6.80 -4.94
C VAL A 281 35.83 8.14 -4.75
N GLY A 282 35.88 8.68 -3.53
CA GLY A 282 36.44 10.02 -3.26
C GLY A 282 35.55 11.11 -3.83
N ASN A 283 36.14 12.22 -4.29
CA ASN A 283 35.36 13.32 -4.87
C ASN A 283 34.82 12.92 -6.25
N ILE A 284 33.49 12.93 -6.39
CA ILE A 284 32.85 12.54 -7.65
C ILE A 284 33.14 13.56 -8.74
N ASN A 285 33.62 13.06 -9.88
CA ASN A 285 34.02 13.83 -11.05
C ASN A 285 33.11 13.57 -12.25
N LYS A 286 32.56 12.35 -12.36
CA LYS A 286 31.62 11.99 -13.43
C LYS A 286 30.55 11.02 -12.92
N LEU A 287 29.35 11.19 -13.48
CA LEU A 287 28.23 10.27 -13.37
C LEU A 287 27.86 9.89 -14.81
N GLU A 288 28.18 8.66 -15.21
CA GLU A 288 28.05 8.21 -16.59
C GLU A 288 27.05 7.05 -16.67
N ASP A 289 26.08 7.16 -17.57
CA ASP A 289 25.09 6.11 -17.79
C ASP A 289 25.76 4.82 -18.26
N GLU A 290 25.47 3.70 -17.60
CA GLU A 290 25.89 2.38 -18.07
C GLU A 290 24.73 1.63 -18.72
N ARG A 291 23.57 1.61 -18.05
CA ARG A 291 22.40 0.90 -18.55
C ARG A 291 21.12 1.62 -18.17
N ARG A 292 20.19 1.69 -19.13
CA ARG A 292 18.83 2.22 -18.94
C ARG A 292 17.77 1.23 -19.39
N THR A 293 16.58 1.38 -18.84
CA THR A 293 15.37 0.75 -19.37
C THR A 293 15.01 1.40 -20.72
N PRO A 294 14.18 0.76 -21.55
CA PRO A 294 13.69 1.36 -22.79
C PRO A 294 12.98 2.72 -22.59
N ASN A 295 12.36 2.94 -21.43
CA ASN A 295 11.65 4.20 -21.14
C ASN A 295 12.47 5.18 -20.29
N GLY A 296 13.79 4.99 -20.22
CA GLY A 296 14.75 5.99 -19.77
C GLY A 296 15.08 5.96 -18.27
N ARG A 297 14.67 4.94 -17.52
CA ARG A 297 15.09 4.77 -16.12
C ARG A 297 16.50 4.22 -16.05
N VAL A 298 17.32 4.80 -15.18
CA VAL A 298 18.67 4.32 -14.89
C VAL A 298 18.58 2.96 -14.21
N ILE A 299 19.21 1.96 -14.80
CA ILE A 299 19.39 0.64 -14.19
C ILE A 299 20.72 0.61 -13.45
N THR A 300 21.80 1.03 -14.12
CA THR A 300 23.13 1.18 -13.52
C THR A 300 23.81 2.47 -14.00
N MET A 301 24.56 3.08 -13.10
CA MET A 301 25.32 4.31 -13.30
C MET A 301 26.76 4.07 -12.87
N ARG A 302 27.71 4.46 -13.71
CA ARG A 302 29.13 4.48 -13.35
C ARG A 302 29.45 5.80 -12.65
N VAL A 303 29.85 5.69 -11.39
CA VAL A 303 30.29 6.81 -10.57
C VAL A 303 31.81 6.82 -10.57
N VAL A 304 32.39 7.87 -11.15
CA VAL A 304 33.84 8.06 -11.25
C VAL A 304 34.24 9.19 -10.33
N GLY A 305 35.11 8.91 -9.37
CA GLY A 305 35.75 9.93 -8.54
C GLY A 305 37.27 9.90 -8.66
N ASP A 306 37.95 10.68 -7.82
CA ASP A 306 39.40 10.85 -7.84
C ASP A 306 40.17 9.67 -7.22
N THR A 307 39.54 8.86 -6.37
CA THR A 307 40.18 7.70 -5.71
C THR A 307 39.66 6.35 -6.22
N GLY A 308 38.64 6.33 -7.07
CA GLY A 308 38.09 5.09 -7.60
C GLY A 308 36.88 5.25 -8.51
N THR A 309 36.38 4.12 -9.00
CA THR A 309 35.18 4.02 -9.82
C THR A 309 34.28 2.90 -9.29
N ARG A 310 32.97 3.15 -9.27
CA ARG A 310 31.96 2.15 -8.88
C ARG A 310 30.81 2.13 -9.87
N SER A 311 30.32 0.94 -10.19
CA SER A 311 29.00 0.76 -10.79
C SER A 311 27.96 0.66 -9.68
N ILE A 312 26.94 1.51 -9.72
CA ILE A 312 25.89 1.61 -8.70
C ILE A 312 24.52 1.47 -9.38
N SER A 313 23.61 0.72 -8.74
CA SER A 313 22.25 0.59 -9.25
C SER A 313 21.47 1.91 -9.18
N GLY A 314 20.52 2.10 -10.09
CA GLY A 314 19.63 3.25 -10.07
C GLY A 314 18.87 3.39 -8.74
N ASP A 315 18.43 2.29 -8.14
CA ASP A 315 17.70 2.31 -6.87
C ASP A 315 18.59 2.67 -5.68
N THR A 316 19.82 2.17 -5.64
CA THR A 316 20.82 2.59 -4.65
C THR A 316 21.11 4.08 -4.76
N LEU A 317 21.27 4.58 -5.99
CA LEU A 317 21.52 5.99 -6.25
C LEU A 317 20.32 6.87 -5.88
N ARG A 318 19.11 6.44 -6.26
CA ARG A 318 17.84 7.09 -5.88
C ARG A 318 17.71 7.19 -4.37
N SER A 319 18.04 6.12 -3.65
CA SER A 319 17.94 6.08 -2.19
C SER A 319 18.99 6.99 -1.54
N ALA A 320 20.26 6.90 -1.96
CA ALA A 320 21.35 7.70 -1.41
C ALA A 320 21.17 9.21 -1.62
N LEU A 321 20.61 9.60 -2.77
CA LEU A 321 20.38 11.01 -3.13
C LEU A 321 18.94 11.48 -2.88
N GLU A 322 18.10 10.61 -2.29
CA GLU A 322 16.68 10.85 -2.03
C GLU A 322 15.92 11.34 -3.28
N LEU A 323 16.22 10.76 -4.44
CA LEU A 323 15.57 11.14 -5.71
C LEU A 323 14.14 10.60 -5.75
N LYS A 324 13.26 11.32 -6.45
CA LYS A 324 11.86 10.89 -6.60
C LYS A 324 11.74 9.63 -7.47
N SER A 325 12.58 9.45 -8.48
CA SER A 325 12.57 8.29 -9.37
C SER A 325 13.98 7.93 -9.86
N THR A 326 14.09 6.82 -10.60
CA THR A 326 15.28 6.44 -11.36
C THR A 326 15.26 7.01 -12.79
N LYS A 327 14.23 7.76 -13.18
CA LYS A 327 14.13 8.40 -14.50
C LYS A 327 14.69 9.81 -14.42
N PHE A 328 16.00 9.94 -14.64
CA PHE A 328 16.68 11.23 -14.63
C PHE A 328 17.87 11.27 -15.58
N THR A 329 18.30 12.49 -15.89
CA THR A 329 19.55 12.82 -16.56
C THR A 329 20.44 13.63 -15.61
N VAL A 330 21.74 13.52 -15.80
CA VAL A 330 22.73 14.27 -15.02
C VAL A 330 23.39 15.29 -15.94
N ILE A 331 23.39 16.55 -15.49
CA ILE A 331 23.98 17.68 -16.21
C ILE A 331 25.11 18.21 -15.32
N PRO A 332 26.38 18.01 -15.69
CA PRO A 332 27.49 18.60 -14.95
C PRO A 332 27.48 20.12 -15.10
N GLU A 333 27.67 20.82 -13.98
CA GLU A 333 27.82 22.27 -13.93
C GLU A 333 29.30 22.60 -13.72
N TYR A 334 29.81 23.53 -14.52
CA TYR A 334 31.21 23.96 -14.50
C TYR A 334 31.29 25.44 -14.13
N ASP A 335 32.38 25.82 -13.46
CA ASP A 335 32.73 27.23 -13.30
C ASP A 335 32.81 27.91 -14.68
N ALA A 336 32.23 29.10 -14.80
CA ALA A 336 32.24 29.91 -16.01
C ALA A 336 33.67 30.14 -16.57
N SER A 337 34.68 30.21 -15.69
CA SER A 337 36.10 30.34 -16.05
C SER A 337 36.72 29.10 -16.70
N ASN A 338 36.05 27.94 -16.59
CA ASN A 338 36.55 26.63 -17.01
C ASN A 338 35.65 25.90 -18.01
N LYS A 339 34.54 26.50 -18.42
CA LYS A 339 33.59 25.91 -19.37
C LYS A 339 34.27 25.65 -20.73
N GLY A 340 34.34 24.39 -21.17
CA GLY A 340 34.90 24.00 -22.47
C GLY A 340 36.36 23.54 -22.46
N LYS A 341 37.04 23.48 -21.31
CA LYS A 341 38.39 22.89 -21.19
C LYS A 341 38.29 21.36 -21.05
N ALA A 342 39.17 20.63 -21.74
CA ALA A 342 39.18 19.16 -21.81
C ALA A 342 39.31 18.45 -20.44
N GLU A 343 39.84 19.15 -19.43
CA GLU A 343 40.04 18.63 -18.06
C GLU A 343 39.19 19.38 -17.01
N SER A 344 38.18 20.13 -17.44
CA SER A 344 37.32 20.83 -16.50
C SER A 344 36.60 19.83 -15.59
N VAL A 345 36.78 20.01 -14.28
CA VAL A 345 36.08 19.23 -13.26
C VAL A 345 34.78 19.95 -12.93
N PRO A 346 33.62 19.27 -12.92
CA PRO A 346 32.37 19.89 -12.51
C PRO A 346 32.47 20.49 -11.10
N ILE A 347 31.77 21.58 -10.83
CA ILE A 347 31.61 22.10 -9.46
C ILE A 347 30.37 21.51 -8.79
N ALA A 348 29.37 21.15 -9.60
CA ALA A 348 28.13 20.53 -9.17
C ALA A 348 27.54 19.65 -10.28
N PHE A 349 26.49 18.90 -9.93
CA PHE A 349 25.71 18.09 -10.84
C PHE A 349 24.23 18.40 -10.64
N GLN A 350 23.59 18.85 -11.70
CA GLN A 350 22.15 19.04 -11.75
C GLN A 350 21.50 17.75 -12.25
N ILE A 351 20.68 17.15 -11.41
CA ILE A 351 19.90 15.96 -11.69
C ILE A 351 18.48 16.42 -12.07
N LYS A 352 18.15 16.33 -13.36
CA LYS A 352 16.80 16.58 -13.87
C LYS A 352 16.08 15.26 -14.04
N GLY A 353 14.95 15.10 -13.38
CA GLY A 353 14.20 13.85 -13.46
C GLY A 353 12.73 14.01 -13.70
N ASN A 354 12.11 12.88 -14.02
CA ASN A 354 10.70 12.76 -14.29
C ASN A 354 10.05 11.71 -13.41
N GLY A 355 8.81 11.97 -13.02
CA GLY A 355 8.00 11.07 -12.22
C GLY A 355 8.47 10.86 -10.79
N TYR A 356 7.65 10.15 -10.03
CA TYR A 356 7.88 9.81 -8.64
C TYR A 356 7.43 8.36 -8.39
N GLY A 357 8.41 7.51 -8.07
CA GLY A 357 8.22 6.12 -7.70
C GLY A 357 8.89 5.15 -8.68
N HIS A 358 8.58 3.87 -8.51
CA HIS A 358 9.23 2.77 -9.24
C HIS A 358 8.78 2.66 -10.70
N GLY A 359 7.65 3.27 -11.09
CA GLY A 359 7.20 3.28 -12.49
C GLY A 359 6.47 2.03 -12.94
N LEU A 360 6.06 1.15 -12.03
CA LEU A 360 5.37 -0.12 -12.37
C LEU A 360 3.88 -0.02 -12.06
N GLY A 361 3.07 -0.71 -12.87
CA GLY A 361 1.63 -0.80 -12.69
C GLY A 361 0.94 0.56 -12.83
N MET A 362 0.03 0.89 -11.93
CA MET A 362 -0.78 2.10 -12.04
C MET A 362 -0.05 3.36 -11.56
N SER A 363 -0.10 4.41 -12.37
CA SER A 363 0.26 5.77 -11.99
C SER A 363 -0.93 6.47 -11.35
N GLN A 364 -0.75 6.99 -10.13
CA GLN A 364 -1.81 7.71 -9.40
C GLN A 364 -2.21 8.99 -10.13
N TRP A 365 -1.24 9.79 -10.56
CA TRP A 365 -1.48 11.01 -11.33
C TRP A 365 -2.04 10.73 -12.73
N GLY A 366 -1.62 9.65 -13.37
CA GLY A 366 -2.21 9.22 -14.63
C GLY A 366 -3.67 8.75 -14.47
N ALA A 367 -3.99 8.02 -13.39
CA ALA A 367 -5.36 7.66 -13.05
C ALA A 367 -6.24 8.90 -12.76
N TYR A 368 -5.69 9.91 -12.07
CA TYR A 368 -6.34 11.20 -11.86
C TYR A 368 -6.72 11.87 -13.18
N ASN A 369 -5.76 12.01 -14.11
CA ASN A 369 -6.00 12.68 -15.39
C ASN A 369 -6.94 11.88 -16.29
N LEU A 370 -6.84 10.54 -16.32
CA LEU A 370 -7.80 9.69 -17.03
C LEU A 370 -9.22 9.86 -16.48
N ALA A 371 -9.39 9.90 -15.16
CA ALA A 371 -10.69 10.14 -14.54
C ALA A 371 -11.25 11.51 -14.91
N ARG A 372 -10.41 12.56 -14.98
CA ARG A 372 -10.81 13.90 -15.47
C ARG A 372 -11.22 13.91 -16.94
N GLN A 373 -10.69 12.99 -17.74
CA GLN A 373 -11.09 12.78 -19.14
C GLN A 373 -12.35 11.90 -19.28
N GLY A 374 -12.99 11.52 -18.17
CA GLY A 374 -14.24 10.76 -18.17
C GLY A 374 -14.06 9.23 -18.21
N TYR A 375 -12.85 8.72 -17.97
CA TYR A 375 -12.64 7.29 -17.81
C TYR A 375 -13.18 6.81 -16.47
N ASP A 376 -13.92 5.71 -16.47
CA ASP A 376 -14.33 5.03 -15.24
C ASP A 376 -13.18 4.21 -14.64
N TYR A 377 -13.30 3.85 -13.37
CA TYR A 377 -12.25 3.12 -12.65
C TYR A 377 -11.87 1.79 -13.32
N ARG A 378 -12.83 1.14 -14.00
CA ARG A 378 -12.62 -0.14 -14.68
C ARG A 378 -11.68 0.04 -15.87
N ARG A 379 -11.92 1.05 -16.70
CA ARG A 379 -11.05 1.38 -17.83
C ARG A 379 -9.68 1.81 -17.35
N ILE A 380 -9.59 2.57 -16.26
CA ILE A 380 -8.31 2.99 -15.66
C ILE A 380 -7.48 1.79 -15.24
N VAL A 381 -8.02 0.88 -14.40
CA VAL A 381 -7.23 -0.27 -13.94
C VAL A 381 -6.87 -1.22 -15.08
N LEU A 382 -7.77 -1.47 -16.02
CA LEU A 382 -7.49 -2.34 -17.18
C LEU A 382 -6.53 -1.69 -18.20
N TYR A 383 -6.37 -0.37 -18.15
CA TYR A 383 -5.35 0.32 -18.93
C TYR A 383 -3.95 -0.02 -18.42
N TYR A 384 -3.72 0.10 -17.11
CA TYR A 384 -2.41 -0.13 -16.49
C TYR A 384 -2.06 -1.61 -16.29
N TYR A 385 -3.04 -2.46 -15.99
CA TYR A 385 -2.81 -3.89 -15.75
C TYR A 385 -3.31 -4.74 -16.92
N LYS A 386 -2.44 -4.99 -17.90
CA LYS A 386 -2.78 -5.76 -19.11
C LYS A 386 -3.15 -7.20 -18.79
N ASN A 387 -3.95 -7.83 -19.65
CA ASN A 387 -4.33 -9.24 -19.51
C ASN A 387 -5.00 -9.59 -18.16
N THR A 388 -5.57 -8.60 -17.47
CA THR A 388 -6.30 -8.80 -16.22
C THR A 388 -7.80 -8.67 -16.43
N MET A 389 -8.57 -9.05 -15.41
CA MET A 389 -9.98 -8.73 -15.30
C MET A 389 -10.33 -8.38 -13.86
N LEU A 390 -11.46 -7.69 -13.69
CA LEU A 390 -12.07 -7.49 -12.38
C LEU A 390 -12.83 -8.74 -11.96
N ALA A 391 -12.63 -9.16 -10.72
CA ALA A 391 -13.39 -10.22 -10.07
C ALA A 391 -13.89 -9.74 -8.70
N LYS A 392 -14.94 -10.38 -8.19
CA LYS A 392 -15.38 -10.19 -6.81
C LYS A 392 -14.93 -11.35 -5.94
N ILE A 393 -14.35 -11.03 -4.79
CA ILE A 393 -14.01 -12.01 -3.77
C ILE A 393 -15.26 -12.32 -2.94
N GLN A 394 -15.47 -13.61 -2.67
CA GLN A 394 -16.43 -14.05 -1.65
C GLN A 394 -15.67 -14.60 -0.45
N VAL A 395 -15.88 -13.97 0.70
CA VAL A 395 -15.46 -14.48 2.00
C VAL A 395 -16.54 -15.49 2.43
N LYS A 396 -16.14 -16.73 2.63
CA LYS A 396 -17.05 -17.78 3.13
C LYS A 396 -17.07 -17.77 4.64
#